data_AF-F7S3W4-F1
#
_entry.id   AF-F7S3W4-F1
#
_cell.length_a   1.000
_cell.length_b   1.000
_cell.length_c   1.000
_cell.angle_alpha   90.00
_cell.angle_beta   90.00
_cell.angle_gamma   90.00
#
_symmetry.space_group_name_H-M   'P 1'
#
loop_
_entity.id
_entity.type
_entity.pdbx_description
1 polymer ?
#
loop_
_entity_poly.entity_id
_entity_poly.type
_entity_poly.pdbx_seq_one_letter_code
_entity_poly.pdbx_strand_id
1 'polypeptide(L)'
;MQMQVWNIIMGKDIHNFFDLDEIKARFPDAADSVIVDAYLSDSESASSRVFRLYRPLPRHFHMNCDEHLLLLDGEADFSLADEPPRRLRAGQMVMFLRHVVHAIRPVEGAAPAIFLTVDTPRRAPDDVHFVDPADEAGPRFVTHLAGYGSRR
;
A
#
# COMPACT_ATOMS: atom_id res chain seq x y z
N MET A 1 20.64 -32.41 -0.02
CA MET A 1 21.54 -31.82 1.00
C MET A 1 21.63 -30.28 0.92
N GLN A 2 21.16 -29.63 -0.15
CA GLN A 2 21.25 -28.16 -0.32
C GLN A 2 20.11 -27.38 0.38
N MET A 3 18.90 -27.95 0.47
CA MET A 3 17.74 -27.33 1.15
C MET A 3 17.91 -27.14 2.66
N GLN A 4 18.69 -28.00 3.34
CA GLN A 4 18.82 -27.98 4.80
C GLN A 4 19.72 -26.84 5.31
N VAL A 5 20.64 -26.34 4.48
CA VAL A 5 21.56 -25.26 4.86
C VAL A 5 20.86 -23.90 4.86
N TRP A 6 19.92 -23.68 3.93
CA TRP A 6 19.13 -22.43 3.87
C TRP A 6 18.20 -22.27 5.08
N ASN A 7 17.57 -23.36 5.53
CA ASN A 7 16.65 -23.33 6.68
C ASN A 7 17.34 -23.01 8.02
N ILE A 8 18.65 -23.28 8.13
CA ILE A 8 19.45 -23.02 9.33
C ILE A 8 19.94 -21.55 9.36
N ILE A 9 20.10 -20.91 8.18
CA ILE A 9 20.69 -19.56 8.07
C ILE A 9 19.63 -18.46 7.87
N MET A 10 18.51 -18.72 7.17
CA MET A 10 17.57 -17.68 6.70
C MET A 10 16.20 -17.64 7.43
N GLY A 11 15.97 -18.54 8.38
CA GLY A 11 14.64 -18.81 8.89
C GLY A 11 13.81 -19.67 7.92
N LYS A 12 12.66 -20.16 8.41
CA LYS A 12 11.93 -21.29 7.82
C LYS A 12 11.29 -21.04 6.45
N ASP A 13 11.16 -19.77 6.04
CA ASP A 13 10.42 -19.38 4.84
C ASP A 13 11.30 -18.48 3.96
N ILE A 14 11.98 -19.07 2.98
CA ILE A 14 12.74 -18.34 1.93
C ILE A 14 11.84 -17.87 0.79
N HIS A 15 10.55 -18.24 0.80
CA HIS A 15 9.51 -17.85 -0.15
C HIS A 15 8.14 -17.99 0.51
N ASN A 16 7.14 -17.27 0.00
CA ASN A 16 5.74 -17.34 0.44
C ASN A 16 4.82 -17.33 -0.77
N PHE A 17 3.66 -17.97 -0.66
CA PHE A 17 2.56 -17.86 -1.61
C PHE A 17 1.40 -17.12 -0.95
N PHE A 18 0.73 -16.26 -1.70
CA PHE A 18 -0.41 -15.49 -1.21
C PHE A 18 -1.58 -15.60 -2.18
N ASP A 19 -2.77 -15.77 -1.64
CA ASP A 19 -4.03 -15.60 -2.36
C ASP A 19 -4.52 -14.17 -2.11
N LEU A 20 -4.47 -13.32 -3.16
CA LEU A 20 -4.88 -11.93 -3.03
C LEU A 20 -6.40 -11.79 -2.92
N ASP A 21 -7.18 -12.72 -3.48
CA ASP A 21 -8.64 -12.72 -3.35
C ASP A 21 -9.05 -13.06 -1.92
N GLU A 22 -8.37 -14.01 -1.27
CA GLU A 22 -8.57 -14.30 0.17
C GLU A 22 -8.26 -13.06 1.03
N ILE A 23 -7.13 -12.39 0.78
CA ILE A 23 -6.75 -11.19 1.55
C ILE A 23 -7.77 -10.07 1.34
N LYS A 24 -8.19 -9.81 0.09
CA LYS A 24 -9.21 -8.79 -0.23
C LYS A 24 -10.51 -9.03 0.53
N ALA A 25 -10.98 -10.28 0.58
CA ALA A 25 -12.22 -10.66 1.24
C ALA A 25 -12.19 -10.45 2.77
N ARG A 26 -11.01 -10.25 3.37
CA ARG A 26 -10.84 -10.01 4.80
C ARG A 26 -10.83 -8.54 5.19
N PHE A 27 -10.73 -7.62 4.24
CA PHE A 27 -10.81 -6.20 4.57
C PHE A 27 -12.21 -5.85 5.11
N PRO A 28 -12.32 -5.15 6.25
CA PRO A 28 -13.61 -4.82 6.84
C PRO A 28 -14.40 -3.86 5.94
N ASP A 29 -15.72 -3.81 6.07
CA ASP A 29 -16.55 -2.90 5.27
C ASP A 29 -16.29 -1.42 5.59
N ALA A 30 -15.92 -1.12 6.83
CA ALA A 30 -15.55 0.20 7.31
C ALA A 30 -14.30 0.13 8.21
N ALA A 31 -13.55 1.22 8.28
CA ALA A 31 -12.39 1.36 9.15
C ALA A 31 -12.28 2.81 9.65
N ASP A 32 -11.61 3.02 10.78
CA ASP A 32 -11.31 4.37 11.30
C ASP A 32 -10.04 4.98 10.67
N SER A 33 -9.20 4.15 10.04
CA SER A 33 -7.98 4.59 9.36
C SER A 33 -8.18 4.93 7.88
N VAL A 34 -7.27 5.71 7.30
CA VAL A 34 -7.27 6.03 5.86
C VAL A 34 -7.14 4.76 5.03
N ILE A 35 -6.20 3.88 5.41
CA ILE A 35 -6.03 2.56 4.80
C ILE A 35 -6.07 1.45 5.84
N VAL A 36 -6.50 0.26 5.40
CA VAL A 36 -6.22 -1.01 6.09
C VAL A 36 -5.33 -1.83 5.17
N ASP A 37 -4.22 -2.34 5.67
CA ASP A 37 -3.25 -3.09 4.86
C ASP A 37 -2.93 -4.48 5.40
N ALA A 38 -2.37 -5.31 4.54
CA ALA A 38 -1.86 -6.64 4.82
C ALA A 38 -0.48 -6.77 4.19
N TYR A 39 0.55 -6.97 5.01
CA TYR A 39 1.92 -7.15 4.53
C TYR A 39 2.11 -8.50 3.86
N LEU A 40 2.69 -8.49 2.66
CA LEU A 40 3.15 -9.67 1.93
C LEU A 40 4.67 -9.86 2.11
N SER A 41 5.42 -8.75 2.16
CA SER A 41 6.85 -8.73 2.47
C SER A 41 7.26 -7.41 3.12
N ASP A 42 8.26 -7.45 4.00
CA ASP A 42 8.91 -6.26 4.57
C ASP A 42 10.41 -6.55 4.71
N SER A 43 11.22 -5.84 3.92
CA SER A 43 12.68 -5.94 3.91
C SER A 43 13.26 -4.57 3.55
N GLU A 44 14.50 -4.26 3.94
CA GLU A 44 15.10 -2.96 3.61
C GLU A 44 15.04 -2.62 2.11
N SER A 45 15.24 -3.61 1.23
CA SER A 45 15.21 -3.41 -0.21
C SER A 45 13.82 -3.19 -0.81
N ALA A 46 12.77 -3.71 -0.17
CA ALA A 46 11.40 -3.57 -0.66
C ALA A 46 10.38 -4.02 0.39
N SER A 47 9.22 -3.35 0.40
CA SER A 47 8.01 -3.84 1.06
C SER A 47 6.91 -4.04 0.03
N SER A 48 6.07 -5.05 0.24
CA SER A 48 4.86 -5.25 -0.56
C SER A 48 3.67 -5.53 0.32
N ARG A 49 2.52 -4.93 -0.03
CA ARG A 49 1.30 -5.00 0.77
C ARG A 49 0.09 -5.04 -0.14
N VAL A 50 -1.01 -5.60 0.36
CA VAL A 50 -2.34 -5.32 -0.20
C VAL A 50 -2.99 -4.31 0.73
N PHE A 51 -3.61 -3.25 0.23
CA PHE A 51 -4.36 -2.33 1.08
C PHE A 51 -5.69 -1.90 0.45
N ARG A 52 -6.69 -1.68 1.30
CA ARG A 52 -7.95 -1.04 0.92
C ARG A 52 -7.95 0.42 1.37
N LEU A 53 -8.39 1.31 0.49
CA LEU A 53 -8.57 2.73 0.76
C LEU A 53 -9.99 3.00 1.27
N TYR A 54 -10.11 3.62 2.44
CA TYR A 54 -11.40 3.94 3.06
C TYR A 54 -11.74 5.43 3.03
N ARG A 55 -10.72 6.28 2.97
CA ARG A 55 -10.85 7.74 2.93
C ARG A 55 -9.93 8.30 1.85
N PRO A 56 -10.21 9.51 1.32
CA PRO A 56 -9.23 10.22 0.52
C PRO A 56 -7.88 10.26 1.21
N LEU A 57 -6.83 9.94 0.47
CA LEU A 57 -5.46 10.11 0.89
C LEU A 57 -4.97 11.47 0.36
N PRO A 58 -4.74 12.47 1.24
CA PRO A 58 -4.40 13.84 0.82
C PRO A 58 -3.08 13.93 0.06
N ARG A 59 -2.74 15.15 -0.40
CA ARG A 59 -1.50 15.38 -1.12
C ARG A 59 -0.30 15.12 -0.20
N HIS A 60 0.51 14.15 -0.57
CA HIS A 60 1.72 13.78 0.15
C HIS A 60 2.80 13.32 -0.82
N PHE A 61 3.99 13.09 -0.30
CA PHE A 61 5.10 12.48 -1.04
C PHE A 61 5.91 11.60 -0.09
N HIS A 62 6.70 10.70 -0.69
CA HIS A 62 7.63 9.88 0.07
C HIS A 62 9.05 10.42 -0.07
N MET A 63 9.85 10.34 0.99
CA MET A 63 11.26 10.77 0.98
C MET A 63 12.18 9.66 0.47
N ASN A 64 11.87 8.41 0.84
CA ASN A 64 12.82 7.31 0.74
C ASN A 64 12.38 6.20 -0.21
N CYS A 65 11.10 6.04 -0.53
CA CYS A 65 10.64 5.01 -1.46
C CYS A 65 9.95 5.56 -2.70
N ASP A 66 10.15 4.85 -3.80
CA ASP A 66 9.28 4.92 -4.98
C ASP A 66 8.11 3.93 -4.77
N GLU A 67 6.94 4.21 -5.34
CA GLU A 67 5.75 3.38 -5.14
C GLU A 67 5.18 2.88 -6.47
N HIS A 68 4.84 1.59 -6.49
CA HIS A 68 4.16 0.91 -7.59
C HIS A 68 2.81 0.41 -7.10
N LEU A 69 1.72 0.90 -7.67
CA LEU A 69 0.35 0.55 -7.28
C LEU A 69 -0.37 -0.12 -8.43
N LEU A 70 -0.73 -1.39 -8.27
CA LEU A 70 -1.68 -2.10 -9.12
C LEU A 70 -3.05 -2.07 -8.46
N LEU A 71 -4.03 -1.47 -9.11
CA LEU A 71 -5.42 -1.49 -8.64
C LEU A 71 -6.02 -2.87 -8.92
N LEU A 72 -6.36 -3.60 -7.86
CA LEU A 72 -6.93 -4.95 -7.93
C LEU A 72 -8.46 -4.94 -8.04
N ASP A 73 -9.12 -3.95 -7.43
CA ASP A 73 -10.57 -3.82 -7.41
C ASP A 73 -10.99 -2.34 -7.32
N GLY A 74 -12.19 -2.02 -7.78
CA GLY A 74 -12.77 -0.68 -7.74
C GLY A 74 -12.20 0.30 -8.76
N GLU A 75 -12.37 1.59 -8.44
CA GLU A 75 -11.83 2.73 -9.19
C GLU A 75 -11.25 3.76 -8.22
N ALA A 76 -10.17 4.44 -8.64
CA ALA A 76 -9.56 5.52 -7.85
C ALA A 76 -9.04 6.64 -8.74
N ASP A 77 -9.20 7.88 -8.28
CA ASP A 77 -8.60 9.06 -8.89
C ASP A 77 -7.25 9.36 -8.28
N PHE A 78 -6.28 9.58 -9.15
CA PHE A 78 -4.92 10.00 -8.82
C PHE A 78 -4.69 11.43 -9.29
N SER A 79 -4.22 12.29 -8.39
CA SER A 79 -3.63 13.59 -8.76
C SER A 79 -2.13 13.47 -8.57
N LEU A 80 -1.35 13.66 -9.64
CA LEU A 80 0.10 13.41 -9.65
C LEU A 80 0.82 14.68 -10.10
N ALA A 81 1.78 15.14 -9.30
CA ALA A 81 2.47 16.41 -9.49
C ALA A 81 1.47 17.55 -9.78
N ASP A 82 1.62 18.21 -10.94
CA ASP A 82 0.75 19.27 -11.45
C ASP A 82 -0.04 18.82 -12.69
N GLU A 83 -0.17 17.51 -12.92
CA GLU A 83 -0.97 16.96 -14.01
C GLU A 83 -2.47 16.94 -13.68
N PRO A 84 -3.34 16.99 -14.71
CA PRO A 84 -4.76 16.70 -14.54
C PRO A 84 -5.00 15.33 -13.88
N PRO A 85 -6.00 15.20 -12.99
CA PRO A 85 -6.30 13.92 -12.35
C PRO A 85 -6.56 12.81 -13.36
N ARG A 86 -6.05 11.61 -13.07
CA ARG A 86 -6.25 10.40 -13.87
C ARG A 86 -6.97 9.35 -13.06
N ARG A 87 -7.93 8.67 -13.70
CA ARG A 87 -8.66 7.55 -13.09
C ARG A 87 -8.01 6.22 -13.42
N LEU A 88 -7.78 5.40 -12.41
CA LEU A 88 -7.43 3.99 -12.55
C LEU A 88 -8.66 3.11 -12.34
N ARG A 89 -8.70 1.99 -13.08
CA ARG A 89 -9.64 0.87 -12.92
C ARG A 89 -8.89 -0.43 -12.63
N ALA A 90 -9.58 -1.42 -12.08
CA ALA A 90 -9.00 -2.73 -11.79
C ALA A 90 -8.19 -3.29 -12.97
N GLY A 91 -6.99 -3.80 -12.69
CA GLY A 91 -6.01 -4.29 -13.66
C GLY A 91 -5.06 -3.22 -14.21
N GLN A 92 -5.27 -1.95 -13.88
CA GLN A 92 -4.36 -0.86 -14.25
C GLN A 92 -3.39 -0.53 -13.11
N MET A 93 -2.21 -0.07 -13.47
CA MET A 93 -1.18 0.33 -12.51
C MET A 93 -0.69 1.76 -12.71
N VAL A 94 -0.19 2.35 -11.64
CA VAL A 94 0.58 3.59 -11.64
C VAL A 94 1.90 3.35 -10.90
N MET A 95 2.93 4.06 -11.32
CA MET A 95 4.20 4.15 -10.61
C MET A 95 4.56 5.63 -10.49
N PHE A 96 5.04 6.03 -9.33
CA PHE A 96 5.62 7.35 -9.13
C PHE A 96 6.86 7.24 -8.24
N LEU A 97 7.81 8.12 -8.51
CA LEU A 97 9.06 8.18 -7.76
C LEU A 97 8.85 8.92 -6.45
N ARG A 98 9.74 8.71 -5.49
CA ARG A 98 9.89 9.56 -4.30
C ARG A 98 9.90 11.04 -4.68
N HIS A 99 9.45 11.89 -3.77
CA HIS A 99 9.25 13.34 -3.96
C HIS A 99 8.19 13.74 -4.99
N VAL A 100 7.58 12.82 -5.74
CA VAL A 100 6.40 13.13 -6.55
C VAL A 100 5.21 13.31 -5.61
N VAL A 101 4.70 14.54 -5.54
CA VAL A 101 3.49 14.84 -4.78
C VAL A 101 2.30 14.15 -5.44
N HIS A 102 1.54 13.41 -4.65
CA HIS A 102 0.39 12.67 -5.14
C HIS A 102 -0.75 12.60 -4.12
N ALA A 103 -1.97 12.41 -4.61
CA ALA A 103 -3.16 12.18 -3.80
C ALA A 103 -4.01 11.08 -4.43
N ILE A 104 -4.71 10.29 -3.61
CA ILE A 104 -5.56 9.19 -4.04
C ILE A 104 -6.96 9.40 -3.49
N ARG A 105 -7.99 9.34 -4.34
CA ARG A 105 -9.39 9.45 -3.91
C ARG A 105 -10.20 8.25 -4.38
N PRO A 106 -10.98 7.61 -3.48
CA PRO A 106 -11.96 6.63 -3.93
C PRO A 106 -13.03 7.31 -4.79
N VAL A 107 -13.54 6.60 -5.80
CA VAL A 107 -14.63 7.10 -6.63
C VAL A 107 -15.97 6.81 -5.95
N GLU A 108 -16.76 7.84 -5.71
CA GLU A 108 -18.09 7.70 -5.11
C GLU A 108 -19.00 6.80 -5.96
N GLY A 109 -19.67 5.84 -5.32
CA GLY A 109 -20.52 4.86 -6.00
C GLY A 109 -19.79 3.72 -6.71
N ALA A 110 -18.46 3.72 -6.74
CA ALA A 110 -17.67 2.58 -7.24
C ALA A 110 -17.44 1.53 -6.15
N ALA A 111 -17.02 0.32 -6.56
CA ALA A 111 -16.53 -0.69 -5.63
C ALA A 111 -15.28 -0.18 -4.88
N PRO A 112 -14.98 -0.71 -3.68
CA PRO A 112 -13.85 -0.26 -2.89
C PRO A 112 -12.52 -0.36 -3.64
N ALA A 113 -11.71 0.69 -3.58
CA ALA A 113 -10.39 0.70 -4.18
C ALA A 113 -9.43 -0.16 -3.33
N ILE A 114 -8.96 -1.27 -3.91
CA ILE A 114 -8.00 -2.18 -3.26
C ILE A 114 -6.76 -2.32 -4.15
N PHE A 115 -5.58 -2.14 -3.57
CA PHE A 115 -4.32 -2.10 -4.30
C PHE A 115 -3.38 -3.21 -3.84
N LEU A 116 -2.60 -3.75 -4.77
CA LEU A 116 -1.27 -4.29 -4.48
C LEU A 116 -0.28 -3.14 -4.58
N THR A 117 0.50 -2.92 -3.52
CA THR A 117 1.60 -1.96 -3.50
C THR A 117 2.94 -2.67 -3.39
N VAL A 118 3.93 -2.13 -4.10
CA VAL A 118 5.35 -2.42 -3.91
C VAL A 118 6.08 -1.10 -3.72
N ASP A 119 6.71 -0.95 -2.56
CA ASP A 119 7.53 0.20 -2.21
C ASP A 119 9.01 -0.18 -2.36
N THR A 120 9.81 0.61 -3.08
CA THR A 120 11.25 0.35 -3.28
C THR A 120 12.13 1.58 -3.06
N PRO A 121 13.12 1.56 -2.13
CA PRO A 121 13.25 0.69 -0.95
C PRO A 121 11.97 0.62 -0.09
N ARG A 122 11.94 -0.16 0.99
CA ARG A 122 10.71 -0.23 1.82
C ARG A 122 10.21 1.15 2.26
N ARG A 123 8.89 1.31 2.33
CA ARG A 123 8.28 2.50 2.93
C ARG A 123 8.35 2.40 4.45
N ALA A 124 9.21 3.20 5.07
CA ALA A 124 9.25 3.31 6.52
C ALA A 124 7.94 3.97 7.05
N PRO A 125 7.53 3.70 8.30
CA PRO A 125 6.30 4.27 8.85
C PRO A 125 6.24 5.80 8.82
N ASP A 126 7.41 6.46 8.87
CA ASP A 126 7.62 7.91 8.86
C ASP A 126 7.93 8.49 7.47
N ASP A 127 7.89 7.67 6.41
CA ASP A 127 8.24 8.09 5.05
C ASP A 127 7.11 8.81 4.30
N VAL A 128 6.00 9.13 4.96
CA VAL A 128 4.85 9.82 4.37
C VAL A 128 4.83 11.26 4.84
N HIS A 129 5.00 12.19 3.92
CA HIS A 129 5.06 13.62 4.22
C HIS A 129 3.91 14.35 3.52
N PHE A 130 2.98 14.90 4.31
CA PHE A 130 1.87 15.67 3.78
C PHE A 130 2.34 17.06 3.33
N VAL A 131 1.75 17.55 2.23
CA VAL A 131 2.05 18.89 1.74
C VAL A 131 1.40 19.96 2.62
N ASP A 132 0.18 19.70 3.08
CA ASP A 132 -0.47 20.53 4.09
C ASP A 132 -0.22 19.88 5.47
N PRO A 133 0.48 20.54 6.40
CA PRO A 133 0.69 20.01 7.75
C PRO A 133 -0.61 19.75 8.51
N ALA A 134 -1.73 20.40 8.16
CA ALA A 134 -3.02 20.13 8.77
C ALA A 134 -3.53 18.71 8.49
N ASP A 135 -3.11 18.09 7.39
CA ASP A 135 -3.47 16.71 7.03
C ASP A 135 -2.81 15.67 7.96
N GLU A 136 -1.71 16.02 8.64
CA GLU A 136 -1.07 15.15 9.66
C GLU A 136 -1.96 14.92 10.88
N ALA A 137 -2.79 15.91 11.23
CA ALA A 137 -3.71 15.83 12.36
C ALA A 137 -5.00 15.04 12.03
N GLY A 138 -5.08 14.45 10.83
CA GLY A 138 -6.20 13.69 10.34
C GLY A 138 -6.44 12.35 11.05
N PRO A 139 -7.35 11.53 10.51
CA PRO A 139 -7.58 10.18 11.03
C PRO A 139 -6.30 9.34 10.96
N ARG A 140 -6.25 8.27 11.76
CA ARG A 140 -5.15 7.31 11.75
C ARG A 140 -4.78 6.92 10.32
N PHE A 141 -3.49 6.96 9.98
CA PHE A 141 -3.05 6.66 8.62
C PHE A 141 -3.31 5.19 8.23
N VAL A 142 -2.71 4.23 8.96
CA VAL A 142 -2.82 2.79 8.67
C VAL A 142 -3.38 2.02 9.86
N THR A 143 -4.20 1.01 9.58
CA THR A 143 -4.45 -0.12 10.48
C THR A 143 -4.01 -1.41 9.78
N HIS A 144 -3.27 -2.27 10.48
CA HIS A 144 -2.84 -3.56 9.91
C HIS A 144 -3.92 -4.63 10.11
N LEU A 145 -4.21 -5.40 9.07
CA LEU A 145 -5.16 -6.49 9.10
C LEU A 145 -4.67 -7.59 10.06
N ALA A 146 -5.55 -8.11 10.90
CA ALA A 146 -5.19 -9.16 11.85
C ALA A 146 -4.63 -10.40 11.14
N GLY A 147 -3.50 -10.91 11.64
CA GLY A 147 -2.75 -12.00 10.98
C GLY A 147 -1.79 -11.55 9.87
N TYR A 148 -1.89 -10.28 9.44
CA TYR A 148 -1.04 -9.65 8.44
C TYR A 148 -0.54 -8.29 8.97
N GLY A 149 0.35 -8.32 9.96
CA GLY A 149 1.03 -7.15 10.49
C GLY A 149 2.41 -7.57 10.94
N SER A 150 3.42 -7.19 10.15
CA SER A 150 4.85 -7.50 10.27
C SER A 150 5.23 -8.64 11.24
N ARG A 151 5.34 -9.86 10.70
CA ARG A 151 6.33 -10.82 11.22
C ARG A 151 7.63 -10.63 10.45
N ARG A 152 8.40 -9.62 10.84
CA ARG A 152 9.87 -9.54 10.96
C ARG A 152 10.26 -8.11 11.31
#